data_AF-A0A7L1YDG3-F1
#
_entry.id   AF-A0A7L1YDG3-F1
#
_cell.length_a   1.000
_cell.length_b   1.000
_cell.length_c   1.000
_cell.angle_alpha   90.00
_cell.angle_beta   90.00
_cell.angle_gamma   90.00
#
_symmetry.space_group_name_H-M   'P 1'
#
loop_
_entity.id
_entity.type
_entity.pdbx_description
1 polymer ?
#
loop_
_entity_poly.entity_id
_entity_poly.type
_entity_poly.pdbx_seq_one_letter_code
_entity_poly.pdbx_strand_id
1 'polypeptide(L)' 'VAIKQVCFRKQPKKEQIVDELMAMRDNKHPNIVNYLDSYLVGEKLWIVMEYIDGGPLSAVIKEVRMAEGLMAAVSRE' A
#
# COMPACT_ATOMS: atom_id res chain seq x y z
N VAL A 1 7.32 2.02 10.71
CA VAL A 1 6.08 1.33 10.26
C VAL A 1 5.03 2.35 9.85
N ALA A 2 4.18 2.02 8.89
CA ALA A 2 3.02 2.84 8.50
C ALA A 2 1.72 2.15 8.94
N ILE A 3 0.68 2.94 9.23
CA ILE A 3 -0.64 2.42 9.63
C ILE A 3 -1.72 2.97 8.70
N LYS A 4 -2.37 2.11 7.91
CA LYS A 4 -3.55 2.46 7.11
C LYS A 4 -4.81 2.19 7.93
N GLN A 5 -5.63 3.22 8.16
CA GLN A 5 -6.92 3.09 8.84
C GLN A 5 -8.07 3.07 7.84
N VAL A 6 -8.88 2.02 7.86
CA VAL A 6 -10.03 1.85 6.96
C VAL A 6 -11.31 1.70 7.79
N CYS A 7 -12.30 2.57 7.56
CA CYS A 7 -13.61 2.46 8.22
C CYS A 7 -14.38 1.28 7.64
N PHE A 8 -14.54 0.20 8.39
CA PHE A 8 -15.15 -1.04 7.90
C PHE A 8 -16.66 -0.89 7.62
N ARG A 9 -17.38 -0.05 8.40
CA ARG A 9 -18.83 0.13 8.25
C ARG A 9 -19.26 0.96 7.03
N LYS A 10 -18.45 1.94 6.62
CA LYS A 10 -18.83 2.92 5.57
C LYS A 10 -18.50 2.46 4.16
N GLN A 11 -17.96 1.27 4.01
CA GLN A 11 -17.45 0.78 2.73
C GLN A 11 -18.55 -0.02 2.02
N PRO A 12 -18.91 0.35 0.76
CA PRO A 12 -19.99 -0.30 0.03
C PRO A 12 -19.64 -1.75 -0.36
N LYS A 13 -18.35 -2.11 -0.41
CA LYS A 13 -17.84 -3.43 -0.80
C LYS A 13 -16.80 -3.93 0.20
N LYS A 14 -17.26 -4.54 1.29
CA LYS A 14 -16.40 -5.00 2.39
C LYS A 14 -15.48 -6.15 1.99
N GLU A 15 -15.95 -7.02 1.08
CA GLU A 15 -15.16 -8.15 0.56
C GLU A 15 -13.86 -7.68 -0.09
N GLN A 16 -13.88 -6.58 -0.86
CA GLN A 16 -12.66 -6.04 -1.50
C GLN A 16 -11.56 -5.67 -0.51
N ILE A 17 -11.92 -5.19 0.69
CA ILE A 17 -10.94 -4.86 1.73
C ILE A 17 -10.30 -6.12 2.29
N VAL A 18 -11.08 -7.20 2.42
CA VAL A 18 -10.58 -8.50 2.85
C VAL A 18 -9.67 -9.08 1.77
N ASP A 19 -10.07 -9.00 0.50
CA ASP A 19 -9.27 -9.48 -0.64
C ASP A 19 -7.93 -8.74 -0.71
N GLU A 20 -7.92 -7.41 -0.57
CA GLU A 20 -6.70 -6.60 -0.50
C GLU A 20 -5.80 -7.02 0.67
N LEU A 21 -6.37 -7.20 1.86
CA LEU A 21 -5.62 -7.60 3.06
C LEU A 21 -4.99 -8.98 2.89
N MET A 22 -5.75 -9.96 2.37
CA MET A 22 -5.25 -11.32 2.12
C MET A 22 -4.17 -11.30 1.04
N ALA A 23 -4.37 -10.54 -0.04
CA ALA A 23 -3.36 -10.40 -1.09
C ALA A 23 -2.04 -9.85 -0.52
N MET A 24 -2.07 -8.82 0.33
CA MET A 24 -0.85 -8.29 0.96
C MET A 24 -0.22 -9.26 1.96
N ARG A 25 -1.03 -10.04 2.69
CA ARG A 25 -0.54 -11.02 3.67
C ARG A 25 0.16 -12.19 3.01
N ASP A 26 -0.42 -12.71 1.93
CA ASP A 26 0.02 -13.95 1.29
C ASP A 26 1.11 -13.70 0.25
N ASN A 27 1.18 -12.50 -0.35
CA ASN A 27 2.20 -12.16 -1.34
C ASN A 27 3.34 -11.34 -0.72
N LYS A 28 4.41 -12.05 -0.33
CA LYS A 28 5.67 -11.43 0.11
C LYS A 28 6.65 -11.36 -1.06
N HIS A 29 6.97 -10.15 -1.48
CA HIS A 29 7.91 -9.88 -2.57
C HIS A 29 8.69 -8.58 -2.29
N PRO A 30 9.97 -8.46 -2.68
CA PRO A 30 10.74 -7.23 -2.48
C PRO A 30 10.09 -5.95 -3.03
N ASN A 31 9.29 -6.08 -4.10
CA ASN A 31 8.60 -4.96 -4.77
C ASN A 31 7.11 -4.82 -4.35
N ILE A 32 6.66 -5.54 -3.31
CA ILE A 32 5.32 -5.40 -2.73
C ILE A 32 5.49 -4.93 -1.29
N VAL A 33 4.77 -3.87 -0.91
CA VAL A 33 4.80 -3.32 0.45
C VAL A 33 4.48 -4.42 1.47
N ASN A 34 5.42 -4.68 2.37
CA ASN A 34 5.34 -5.76 3.33
C ASN A 34 4.25 -5.53 4.39
N TYR A 35 3.33 -6.48 4.48
CA TYR A 35 2.35 -6.59 5.55
C TYR A 35 3.01 -7.07 6.85
N LEU A 36 2.71 -6.41 7.97
CA LEU A 36 3.21 -6.78 9.29
C LEU A 36 2.11 -7.37 10.16
N ASP A 37 1.00 -6.65 10.34
CA ASP A 37 -0.13 -7.11 11.16
C ASP A 37 -1.41 -6.30 10.89
N SER A 38 -2.55 -6.72 11.45
CA SER A 38 -3.80 -5.96 11.40
C SER A 38 -4.66 -6.11 12.64
N TYR A 39 -5.37 -5.04 12.98
CA TYR A 39 -6.19 -4.94 14.18
C TYR A 39 -7.54 -4.33 13.85
N LEU A 40 -8.60 -4.85 14.45
CA LEU A 40 -9.91 -4.21 14.45
C LEU A 40 -10.05 -3.35 15.70
N VAL A 41 -9.97 -2.03 15.54
CA VAL A 41 -10.07 -1.05 16.63
C VAL A 41 -11.37 -0.26 16.47
N GLY A 42 -12.37 -0.62 17.28
CA GLY A 42 -13.73 -0.10 17.14
C GLY A 42 -14.31 -0.47 15.78
N GLU A 43 -14.64 0.53 14.97
CA GLU A 43 -15.18 0.32 13.62
C GLU A 43 -14.14 0.47 12.49
N LYS A 44 -12.86 0.55 12.86
CA LYS A 44 -11.77 0.74 11.90
C LYS A 44 -10.85 -0.48 11.88
N LEU A 45 -10.57 -0.95 10.67
CA LEU A 45 -9.48 -1.88 10.42
C LEU A 45 -8.18 -1.07 10.32
N TRP A 46 -7.21 -1.43 11.15
CA TRP A 46 -5.86 -0.86 11.14
C TRP A 46 -4.94 -1.89 10.51
N ILE A 47 -4.26 -1.50 9.44
CA ILE A 47 -3.31 -2.36 8.73
C ILE A 47 -1.92 -1.79 8.98
N VAL A 48 -1.07 -2.57 9.64
CA VAL A 48 0.32 -2.24 9.94
C VAL A 48 1.19 -2.80 8.83
N MET A 49 1.97 -1.92 8.21
CA MET A 49 2.84 -2.24 7.09
C MET A 49 4.19 -1.56 7.24
N GLU A 50 5.16 -1.96 6.41
CA GLU A 50 6.42 -1.24 6.35
C GLU A 50 6.22 0.22 5.94
N TYR A 51 7.15 1.07 6.35
CA TYR A 51 7.13 2.48 5.99
C TYR A 51 8.08 2.70 4.82
N ILE A 52 7.56 3.27 3.73
CA ILE A 52 8.35 3.66 2.56
C ILE A 52 8.62 5.16 2.67
N ASP A 53 9.87 5.52 2.95
CA ASP A 53 10.33 6.89 3.19
C ASP A 53 10.40 7.75 1.91
N GLY A 54 10.58 7.12 0.74
CA GLY A 54 10.61 7.79 -0.56
C GLY A 54 9.28 8.41 -1.03
N GLY A 55 8.17 8.12 -0.33
CA GLY A 55 6.84 8.61 -0.70
C GLY A 55 6.31 8.02 -2.01
N PRO A 56 5.16 8.51 -2.50
CA PRO A 56 4.52 7.96 -3.70
C PRO A 56 5.16 8.51 -4.98
N LEU A 57 5.26 7.66 -6.00
CA LEU A 57 5.71 8.05 -7.35
C LEU A 57 4.90 9.21 -7.94
N SER A 58 3.63 9.34 -7.54
CA SER A 58 2.76 10.44 -7.96
C SER A 58 3.25 11.82 -7.53
N ALA A 59 4.04 11.93 -6.46
CA ALA A 59 4.69 13.18 -6.06
C ALA A 59 5.85 13.53 -7.00
N VAL A 60 6.65 12.53 -7.38
CA VAL A 60 7.82 12.71 -8.25
C VAL A 60 7.41 13.20 -9.64
N ILE A 61 6.43 12.54 -10.26
CA ILE A 61 5.99 12.88 -11.63
C ILE A 61 5.28 14.23 -11.75
N LYS A 62 4.81 14.79 -10.63
CA LYS A 62 4.19 16.13 -10.60
C LYS A 62 5.24 17.23 -10.65
N GLU A 63 6.38 17.01 -10.01
CA GLU A 63 7.44 18.02 -9.87
C GLU A 63 8.48 17.93 -11.00
N VAL A 64 8.76 16.72 -11.50
CA VAL A 64 9.89 16.48 -12.42
C VAL A 64 9.49 15.54 -13.55
N ARG A 65 9.95 15.84 -14.77
CA ARG A 65 9.92 14.86 -15.88
C ARG A 65 11.00 13.81 -15.67
N MET A 66 10.58 12.56 -15.49
CA MET A 66 11.49 11.43 -15.32
C MET A 66 12.23 11.12 -16.62
N ALA A 67 13.54 10.88 -16.51
CA ALA A 67 14.33 10.37 -17.63
C ALA A 67 13.90 8.94 -18.00
N GLU A 68 14.03 8.56 -19.27
CA GLU A 68 13.63 7.23 -19.76
C GLU A 68 14.27 6.08 -18.98
N GLY A 69 15.56 6.20 -18.62
CA GLY A 69 16.23 5.19 -17.80
C GLY A 69 15.60 4.99 -16.42
N LEU A 70 15.07 6.05 -15.79
CA LEU A 70 14.36 5.95 -14.51
C LEU A 70 12.96 5.36 -14.68
N MET A 71 12.26 5.70 -15.77
CA MET A 71 10.97 5.07 -16.09
C MET A 71 11.15 3.57 -16.30
N ALA A 72 12.17 3.17 -17.07
CA ALA A 72 12.49 1.77 -17.32
C ALA A 72 12.87 1.02 -16.03
N ALA A 73 13.59 1.66 -15.11
CA ALA A 73 13.88 1.09 -13.80
C ALA A 73 12.59 0.82 -13.01
N VAL A 74 11.70 1.81 -12.87
CA VAL A 74 10.42 1.64 -12.17
C VAL A 74 9.53 0.58 -12.81
N SER A 75 9.54 0.43 -14.14
CA SER A 75 8.74 -0.60 -14.83
C SER A 75 9.30 -2.02 -14.72
N ARG A 76 10.59 -2.18 -14.38
CA ARG A 76 11.23 -3.48 -14.21
C ARG A 76 11.04 -4.04 -12.81
N GLU A 77 11.08 -3.15 -11.83
CA GLU A 77 10.80 -3.44 -10.41
C GLU A 77 9.32 -3.79 -10.20
#